data_AF-A0A7V2V8E7-F1
#
_entry.id   AF-A0A7V2V8E7-F1
#
_cell.length_a   1.000
_cell.length_b   1.000
_cell.length_c   1.000
_cell.angle_alpha   90.00
_cell.angle_beta   90.00
_cell.angle_gamma   90.00
#
_symmetry.space_group_name_H-M   'P 1'
#
loop_
_entity.id
_entity.type
_entity.pdbx_description
1 polymer ?
#
loop_
_entity_poly.entity_id
_entity_poly.type
_entity_poly.pdbx_seq_one_letter_code
_entity_poly.pdbx_strand_id
1 'polypeptide(L)' 'PGKGLYVSEEELDRMLDDYYALRGWDQEGKPTRNTLVRLGMKDVANRIKAK' A
#
# COMPACT_ATOMS: atom_id res chain seq x y z
N PRO A 1 -4.53 -31.47 -5.28
CA PRO A 1 -5.45 -30.31 -5.39
C PRO A 1 -4.69 -29.00 -5.14
N GLY A 2 -4.71 -28.08 -6.11
CA GLY A 2 -3.92 -26.83 -6.09
C GLY A 2 -3.05 -26.58 -7.33
N LYS A 3 -3.08 -27.45 -8.34
CA LYS A 3 -2.36 -27.24 -9.60
C LYS A 3 -3.27 -26.43 -10.55
N GLY A 4 -2.92 -25.16 -10.81
CA GLY A 4 -3.59 -24.31 -11.80
C GLY A 4 -4.48 -23.18 -11.26
N LEU A 5 -4.52 -22.94 -9.94
CA LEU A 5 -5.11 -21.71 -9.42
C LEU A 5 -4.10 -20.57 -9.64
N TYR A 6 -4.37 -19.75 -10.65
CA TYR A 6 -3.61 -18.55 -10.97
C TYR A 6 -4.56 -17.36 -10.80
N VAL A 7 -4.09 -16.32 -10.11
CA VAL A 7 -4.82 -15.04 -10.00
C VAL A 7 -4.39 -14.20 -11.19
N SER A 8 -5.33 -13.59 -11.91
CA SER A 8 -4.97 -12.71 -13.02
C SER A 8 -4.23 -11.46 -12.50
N GLU A 9 -3.46 -10.79 -13.36
CA GLU A 9 -2.79 -9.54 -12.99
C GLU A 9 -3.82 -8.49 -12.55
N GLU A 10 -4.96 -8.41 -13.24
CA GLU A 10 -6.05 -7.48 -12.89
C GLU A 10 -6.72 -7.84 -11.57
N GLU A 11 -6.87 -9.13 -11.25
CA GLU A 11 -7.38 -9.56 -9.95
C GLU A 11 -6.41 -9.21 -8.83
N LEU A 12 -5.11 -9.39 -9.07
CA LEU A 12 -4.06 -9.02 -8.12
C LEU A 12 -4.02 -7.51 -7.90
N ASP A 13 -4.09 -6.71 -8.97
CA ASP A 13 -4.07 -5.25 -8.90
C ASP A 13 -5.25 -4.71 -8.08
N ARG A 14 -6.46 -5.25 -8.31
CA ARG A 14 -7.64 -4.88 -7.50
C ARG A 14 -7.44 -5.22 -6.02
N MET A 15 -6.86 -6.38 -5.73
CA MET A 15 -6.57 -6.78 -4.35
C MET A 15 -5.51 -5.88 -3.70
N LEU A 16 -4.53 -5.41 -4.47
CA LEU A 16 -3.52 -4.46 -4.01
C LEU A 16 -4.13 -3.09 -3.72
N ASP A 17 -5.01 -2.60 -4.59
CA ASP A 17 -5.72 -1.33 -4.40
C ASP A 17 -6.54 -1.34 -3.11
N ASP A 18 -7.32 -2.39 -2.90
CA ASP A 18 -8.09 -2.59 -1.67
C ASP A 18 -7.18 -2.65 -0.44
N TYR A 19 -6.09 -3.40 -0.54
CA TYR A 19 -5.12 -3.52 0.55
C TYR A 19 -4.45 -2.17 0.88
N TYR A 20 -4.02 -1.41 -0.12
CA TYR A 20 -3.42 -0.10 0.07
C TYR A 20 -4.42 0.88 0.68
N ALA A 21 -5.66 0.91 0.19
CA ALA A 21 -6.71 1.75 0.76
C ALA A 21 -6.96 1.44 2.24
N LEU A 22 -7.11 0.16 2.60
CA LEU A 22 -7.33 -0.28 3.98
C LEU A 22 -6.16 0.10 4.91
N ARG A 23 -4.93 0.06 4.38
CA ARG A 23 -3.73 0.42 5.14
C ARG A 23 -3.47 1.92 5.18
N GLY A 24 -4.24 2.73 4.44
CA GLY A 24 -4.03 4.16 4.29
C GLY A 24 -2.74 4.46 3.52
N TRP A 25 -2.48 3.69 2.47
CA TRP A 25 -1.40 3.84 1.51
C TRP A 25 -1.97 4.43 0.22
N ASP A 26 -1.11 5.02 -0.59
CA ASP A 26 -1.48 5.45 -1.95
C ASP A 26 -1.45 4.28 -2.94
N GLN A 27 -1.90 4.53 -4.17
CA GLN A 27 -1.94 3.55 -5.25
C GLN A 27 -0.54 3.13 -5.72
N GLU A 28 0.52 3.85 -5.33
CA GLU A 28 1.90 3.45 -5.60
C GLU A 28 2.45 2.51 -4.50
N GLY A 29 1.62 2.11 -3.54
CA GLY A 29 2.01 1.25 -2.43
C GLY A 29 2.83 1.97 -1.36
N LYS A 30 2.73 3.30 -1.24
CA LYS A 30 3.44 4.07 -0.21
C LYS A 30 2.49 4.48 0.92
N PRO A 31 2.89 4.32 2.18
CA PRO A 31 2.12 4.84 3.30
C PRO A 31 1.90 6.35 3.20
N THR A 32 0.67 6.80 3.37
CA THR A 32 0.39 8.23 3.40
C THR A 32 1.04 8.88 4.64
N ARG A 33 1.25 10.21 4.58
CA ARG A 33 1.74 10.98 5.73
C ARG A 33 0.89 10.75 6.98
N ASN A 34 -0.43 10.67 6.84
CA ASN A 34 -1.33 10.43 7.97
C ASN A 34 -1.06 9.07 8.60
N THR A 35 -0.88 8.01 7.79
CA THR A 35 -0.51 6.68 8.28
C THR A 35 0.83 6.68 9.01
N LEU A 36 1.84 7.34 8.46
CA LEU A 36 3.17 7.41 9.10
C LEU A 36 3.15 8.20 10.41
N VAL A 37 2.45 9.34 10.44
CA VAL A 37 2.29 10.13 11.67
C VAL A 37 1.54 9.34 12.74
N ARG A 38 0.48 8.61 12.37
CA ARG A 38 -0.27 7.73 13.28
C ARG A 38 0.59 6.61 13.85
N LEU A 39 1.57 6.12 13.10
CA LEU A 39 2.53 5.11 13.53
C LEU A 39 3.74 5.69 14.29
N GLY A 40 3.77 7.00 14.56
CA GLY A 40 4.88 7.66 15.26
C GLY A 40 6.11 7.95 14.39
N MET A 41 6.05 7.69 13.08
CA MET A 41 7.14 7.86 12.12
C MET A 41 7.11 9.23 11.44
N LYS A 42 6.98 10.30 12.23
CA LYS A 42 6.82 11.67 11.70
C LYS A 42 8.06 12.17 10.95
N ASP A 43 9.25 11.76 11.40
CA ASP A 43 10.54 12.02 10.75
C ASP A 43 10.61 11.37 9.35
N VAL A 44 10.20 10.11 9.23
CA VAL A 44 10.09 9.41 7.94
C VAL A 44 9.11 10.14 7.05
N ALA A 45 7.92 10.48 7.57
CA ALA A 45 6.89 11.20 6.80
C ALA A 45 7.36 12.54 6.22
N ASN A 46 8.32 13.21 6.87
CA ASN A 46 8.93 14.43 6.36
C ASN A 46 10.01 14.16 5.31
N ARG A 47 10.75 13.05 5.41
CA ARG A 47 11.79 12.66 4.44
C ARG A 47 11.21 12.21 3.10
N ILE A 48 10.12 11.45 3.09
CA ILE A 48 9.54 10.93 1.84
C ILE A 48 8.78 11.98 1.03
N LYS A 49 8.43 13.12 1.64
CA LYS A 49 7.91 14.30 0.92
C LYS A 49 8.98 15.07 0.14
N ALA A 50 10.25 14.82 0.41
CA ALA A 50 11.35 15.47 -0.28
C ALA A 50 11.77 14.64 -1.51
N LYS A 51 10.99 14.72 -2.58
CA LYS A 51 11.48 14.44 -3.93
C LYS A 51 10.79 15.34 -4.93
#